data_AF-A0A2V9X371-F1
#
_entry.id   AF-A0A2V9X371-F1
#
_cell.length_a   1.000
_cell.length_b   1.000
_cell.length_c   1.000
_cell.angle_alpha   90.00
_cell.angle_beta   90.00
_cell.angle_gamma   90.00
#
_symmetry.space_group_name_H-M   'P 1'
#
loop_
_entity.id
_entity.type
_entity.pdbx_description
1 polymer ?
#
loop_
_entity_poly.entity_id
_entity_poly.type
_entity_poly.pdbx_seq_one_letter_code
_entity_poly.pdbx_strand_id
1 'polypeptide(L)' 'MTSLDVAYRYGASPGEREMRAVNGLREVYGLRRVQWDEKECTIRIEYDASRLNEDTIASLLRRAGLMCAKSSI' A
#
# COMPACT_ATOMS: atom_id res chain seq x y z
N MET A 1 -4.03 17.76 9.65
CA MET A 1 -4.15 16.63 8.70
C MET A 1 -2.80 16.42 8.07
N THR A 2 -2.09 15.42 8.55
CA THR A 2 -0.72 15.09 8.10
C THR A 2 -0.83 13.95 7.12
N SER A 3 -0.41 14.16 5.88
CA SER A 3 -0.39 13.09 4.87
C SER A 3 1.00 12.48 4.87
N LEU A 4 1.07 11.14 4.86
CA LEU A 4 2.29 10.39 4.68
C LEU A 4 2.22 9.65 3.35
N ASP A 5 3.29 9.74 2.57
CA ASP A 5 3.54 8.90 1.40
C ASP A 5 4.60 7.88 1.77
N VAL A 6 4.25 6.59 1.70
CA VAL A 6 5.14 5.49 2.08
C VAL A 6 5.23 4.48 0.94
N ALA A 7 6.46 4.13 0.56
CA ALA A 7 6.73 3.09 -0.41
C ALA A 7 6.90 1.72 0.25
N TYR A 8 6.22 0.71 -0.29
CA TYR A 8 6.36 -0.69 0.09
C TYR A 8 6.89 -1.47 -1.10
N ARG A 9 7.96 -2.25 -0.91
CA ARG A 9 8.52 -3.10 -1.96
C ARG A 9 7.94 -4.50 -1.86
N TYR A 10 7.46 -5.04 -2.98
CA TYR A 10 6.98 -6.42 -3.10
C TYR A 10 8.03 -7.27 -3.81
N GLY A 11 8.28 -8.48 -3.31
CA GLY A 11 9.27 -9.40 -3.87
C GLY A 11 8.75 -10.25 -5.02
N ALA A 12 7.45 -10.57 -5.01
CA ALA A 12 6.78 -11.29 -6.09
C ALA A 12 5.90 -10.31 -6.86
N SER A 13 5.93 -10.38 -8.20
CA SER A 13 5.02 -9.60 -9.03
C SER A 13 3.57 -9.93 -8.65
N PRO A 14 2.78 -8.94 -8.21
CA PRO A 14 1.40 -9.16 -7.79
C PRO A 14 0.58 -9.62 -9.00
N GLY A 15 -0.22 -10.67 -8.81
CA GLY A 15 -1.18 -11.10 -9.82
C GLY A 15 -2.37 -10.15 -9.92
N GLU A 16 -3.23 -10.39 -10.91
CA GLU A 16 -4.46 -9.61 -11.13
C GLU A 16 -5.37 -9.57 -9.89
N ARG A 17 -5.36 -10.65 -9.08
CA ARG A 17 -6.16 -10.74 -7.85
C ARG A 17 -5.65 -9.79 -6.78
N GLU A 18 -4.36 -9.81 -6.48
CA GLU A 18 -3.73 -8.90 -5.53
C GLU A 18 -3.88 -7.45 -5.99
N MET A 19 -3.67 -7.16 -7.29
CA MET A 19 -3.87 -5.83 -7.85
C MET A 19 -5.31 -5.32 -7.63
N ARG A 20 -6.33 -6.16 -7.84
CA ARG A 20 -7.72 -5.80 -7.57
C ARG A 20 -8.00 -5.61 -6.07
N ALA A 21 -7.50 -6.51 -5.23
CA ALA A 21 -7.71 -6.43 -3.79
C ALA A 21 -7.11 -5.15 -3.19
N VAL A 22 -5.92 -4.77 -3.65
CA VAL A 22 -5.26 -3.52 -3.24
C VAL A 22 -5.99 -2.28 -3.77
N ASN A 23 -6.59 -2.34 -4.97
CA ASN A 23 -7.40 -1.24 -5.48
C ASN A 23 -8.62 -0.96 -4.58
N GLY A 24 -9.22 -2.01 -4.00
CA GLY A 24 -10.28 -1.90 -2.99
C GLY A 24 -9.85 -1.21 -1.69
N LEU A 25 -8.53 -1.14 -1.39
CA LEU A 25 -8.06 -0.42 -0.20
C LEU A 25 -8.29 1.10 -0.28
N ARG A 26 -8.54 1.64 -1.47
CA ARG A 26 -8.91 3.06 -1.66
C ARG A 26 -10.24 3.43 -0.98
N GLU A 27 -11.07 2.43 -0.70
CA GLU A 27 -12.34 2.63 0.02
C GLU A 27 -12.12 2.73 1.54
N VAL A 28 -10.91 2.42 2.04
CA VAL A 28 -10.57 2.54 3.45
C VAL A 28 -10.45 4.02 3.81
N TYR A 29 -11.27 4.43 4.76
CA TYR A 29 -11.28 5.79 5.25
C TYR A 29 -9.91 6.22 5.82
N GLY A 30 -9.35 7.28 5.25
CA GLY A 30 -8.01 7.78 5.58
C GLY A 30 -6.93 7.42 4.55
N LEU A 31 -7.22 6.51 3.62
CA LEU A 31 -6.34 6.21 2.48
C LEU A 31 -6.64 7.19 1.34
N ARG A 32 -5.61 7.89 0.84
CA ARG A 32 -5.76 8.97 -0.14
C ARG A 32 -5.37 8.54 -1.54
N ARG A 33 -4.25 7.84 -1.67
CA ARG A 33 -3.72 7.45 -2.97
C ARG A 33 -2.99 6.12 -2.89
N VAL A 34 -3.16 5.30 -3.94
CA VAL A 34 -2.38 4.09 -4.18
C VAL A 34 -1.80 4.18 -5.58
N GLN A 35 -0.48 4.02 -5.70
CA GLN A 35 0.25 4.02 -6.97
C GLN A 35 1.18 2.82 -7.03
N TRP A 36 1.14 2.12 -8.16
CA TRP A 36 2.05 1.02 -8.43
C TRP A 36 3.23 1.51 -9.23
N ASP A 37 4.43 1.09 -8.82
CA ASP A 37 5.65 1.26 -9.58
C ASP A 37 6.18 -0.14 -9.93
N GLU A 38 5.78 -0.63 -11.10
CA GLU A 38 6.18 -1.95 -11.61
C GLU A 38 7.66 -2.01 -11.96
N LYS A 39 8.29 -0.86 -12.23
CA LYS A 39 9.72 -0.78 -12.57
C LYS A 39 10.58 -1.02 -11.32
N GLU A 40 10.19 -0.45 -10.19
CA GLU A 40 10.90 -0.58 -8.92
C GLU A 40 10.38 -1.72 -8.03
N CYS A 41 9.36 -2.46 -8.51
CA CYS A 41 8.60 -3.44 -7.74
C CYS A 41 8.09 -2.84 -6.41
N THR A 42 7.59 -1.60 -6.45
CA THR A 42 7.07 -0.91 -5.28
C THR A 42 5.63 -0.45 -5.44
N ILE A 43 4.98 -0.22 -4.32
CA ILE A 43 3.67 0.40 -4.22
C ILE A 43 3.76 1.57 -3.26
N ARG A 44 3.36 2.75 -3.73
CA ARG A 44 3.29 3.96 -2.91
C ARG A 44 1.88 4.15 -2.41
N ILE A 45 1.76 4.35 -1.10
CA ILE A 45 0.49 4.55 -0.43
C ILE A 45 0.56 5.87 0.32
N GLU A 46 -0.34 6.77 -0.08
CA GLU A 46 -0.58 8.02 0.60
C GLU A 46 -1.78 7.87 1.55
N TYR A 47 -1.59 8.21 2.83
CA TYR A 47 -2.65 8.14 3.84
C TYR A 47 -2.54 9.26 4.87
N ASP A 48 -3.66 9.53 5.56
CA ASP A 48 -3.71 10.49 6.66
C ASP A 48 -3.16 9.87 7.95
N ALA A 49 -2.01 10.35 8.41
CA ALA A 49 -1.29 9.85 9.59
C ALA A 49 -2.05 10.06 10.91
N SER A 50 -3.04 10.96 10.92
CA SER A 50 -3.92 11.15 12.07
C SER A 50 -4.99 10.06 12.18
N ARG A 51 -5.15 9.20 11.15
CA ARG A 51 -6.17 8.14 11.08
C ARG A 51 -5.56 6.76 10.88
N LEU A 52 -4.57 6.66 10.02
CA LEU A 52 -3.91 5.41 9.64
C LEU A 52 -2.44 5.46 10.03
N ASN A 53 -1.90 4.29 10.33
CA ASN A 53 -0.48 4.10 10.63
C ASN A 53 0.09 2.98 9.75
N GLU A 54 1.41 2.85 9.76
CA GLU A 54 2.14 1.90 8.91
C GLU A 54 1.73 0.44 9.17
N ASP A 55 1.47 0.08 10.43
CA ASP A 55 1.03 -1.27 10.81
C ASP A 55 -0.34 -1.64 10.24
N THR A 56 -1.27 -0.67 10.23
CA THR A 56 -2.60 -0.83 9.61
C THR A 56 -2.47 -1.03 8.11
N ILE A 57 -1.63 -0.23 7.45
CA ILE A 57 -1.39 -0.34 6.01
C ILE A 57 -0.75 -1.70 5.68
N ALA A 58 0.27 -2.13 6.44
CA ALA A 58 0.90 -3.43 6.25
C ALA A 58 -0.09 -4.59 6.44
N SER A 59 -0.99 -4.48 7.43
CA SER A 59 -2.04 -5.46 7.67
C SER A 59 -3.07 -5.53 6.53
N LEU A 60 -3.44 -4.37 5.96
CA LEU A 60 -4.33 -4.29 4.80
C LEU A 60 -3.70 -4.91 3.55
N LEU A 61 -2.43 -4.61 3.27
CA LEU A 61 -1.70 -5.19 2.15
C LEU A 61 -1.57 -6.71 2.29
N ARG A 62 -1.25 -7.20 3.49
CA ARG A 62 -1.22 -8.63 3.78
C ARG A 62 -2.58 -9.30 3.57
N ARG A 63 -3.68 -8.65 3.97
CA ARG A 63 -5.04 -9.15 3.74
C ARG A 63 -5.44 -9.15 2.27
N ALA A 64 -4.86 -8.27 1.47
CA ALA A 64 -4.98 -8.26 0.02
C ALA A 64 -4.12 -9.33 -0.68
N GLY A 65 -3.37 -10.13 0.08
CA GLY A 65 -2.47 -11.17 -0.45
C GLY A 65 -1.09 -10.65 -0.86
N LEU A 66 -0.80 -9.37 -0.61
CA LEU A 66 0.45 -8.74 -1.00
C LEU A 66 1.46 -8.80 0.16
N MET A 67 2.50 -9.61 0.02
CA MET A 67 3.60 -9.67 0.98
C MET A 67 4.68 -8.65 0.58
N CYS A 68 4.67 -7.51 1.25
CA CYS A 68 5.59 -6.41 1.01
C CYS A 68 6.30 -5.98 2.30
N ALA A 69 7.52 -5.47 2.15
CA ALA A 69 8.26 -4.81 3.22
C ALA A 69 8.29 -3.30 2.98
N LYS A 70 8.36 -2.51 4.05
CA LYS A 70 8.60 -1.07 3.93
C LYS A 70 9.90 -0.86 3.18
N SER A 71 9.86 0.01 2.17
CA SER A 71 11.02 0.38 1.39
C SER A 71 11.48 1.76 1.83
N SER A 72 12.75 1.89 2.21
CA SER A 72 13.36 3.16 2.61
C SER A 72 14.01 3.92 1.43
N ILE A 73 13.49 3.72 0.22
CA ILE A 73 14.01 4.38 -1.00
C ILE A 73 13.60 5.85 -1.00
#